data_AF-A0A964BRL3-F1
#
_entry.id   AF-A0A964BRL3-F1
#
_cell.length_a   1.000
_cell.length_b   1.000
_cell.length_c   1.000
_cell.angle_alpha   90.00
_cell.angle_beta   90.00
_cell.angle_gamma   90.00
#
_symmetry.space_group_name_H-M   'P 1'
#
loop_
_entity.id
_entity.type
_entity.pdbx_description
1 polymer ?
#
loop_
_entity_poly.entity_id
_entity_poly.type
_entity_poly.pdbx_seq_one_letter_code
_entity_poly.pdbx_strand_id
1 'polypeptide(L)'
;EIDPDFFWSWHNLGDALTKLQQWDRAVLVYRRAVEIDPDFFWSWHNLGDALTKLQQWDRAIAVYLQAIMLQSDRQVVYQKLGTVFKQRGSLKDSIRDYRQLIQSGDRDNIYRNLKTNPETLLAIAEALVIEHQTHAGIVLYYMALEIQSDRPAILVKLAELLQQQNQLQKDIASNQSTLQSELLTRQQSNIIAQAKPDNIPGEIIVQHNCSISPEQLEDLFSTVGWSRRPLDRVKQSLDRSFGYVAAWHIYGEKESLIGFARAVSDGVFHATLLDILVAPRFQQRGLGKKIVLALIEQLQQSQINDITLFASPHIVDFYHKLGFVSQPKNLQWMLWGGGDR
;
A
#
# COMPACT_ATOMS: atom_id res chain seq x y z
N GLU A 1 53.33 -21.35 1.50
CA GLU A 1 52.43 -20.75 0.48
C GLU A 1 51.05 -21.36 0.62
N ILE A 2 50.01 -20.55 0.46
CA ILE A 2 48.66 -21.04 0.22
C ILE A 2 48.62 -21.39 -1.26
N ASP A 3 48.23 -22.61 -1.62
CA ASP A 3 47.85 -22.92 -3.00
C ASP A 3 46.72 -21.96 -3.40
N PRO A 4 46.95 -21.04 -4.35
CA PRO A 4 46.02 -19.96 -4.65
C PRO A 4 44.69 -20.46 -5.22
N ASP A 5 44.64 -21.71 -5.71
CA ASP A 5 43.46 -22.34 -6.31
C ASP A 5 42.84 -23.42 -5.40
N PHE A 6 43.33 -23.56 -4.16
CA PHE A 6 42.74 -24.48 -3.19
C PHE A 6 41.75 -23.76 -2.27
N PHE A 7 40.44 -23.90 -2.56
CA PHE A 7 39.38 -23.16 -1.86
C PHE A 7 39.39 -23.39 -0.34
N TRP A 8 39.76 -24.58 0.14
CA TRP A 8 39.85 -24.91 1.58
C TRP A 8 40.84 -24.01 2.32
N SER A 9 41.96 -23.62 1.69
CA SER A 9 42.92 -22.71 2.32
C SER A 9 42.34 -21.32 2.51
N TRP A 10 41.63 -20.81 1.49
CA TRP A 10 40.92 -19.53 1.59
C TRP A 10 39.78 -19.62 2.62
N HIS A 11 38.99 -20.68 2.60
CA HIS A 11 37.92 -20.90 3.59
C HIS A 11 38.47 -20.89 5.03
N ASN A 12 39.52 -21.67 5.30
CA ASN A 12 40.12 -21.76 6.63
C ASN A 12 40.76 -20.44 7.09
N LEU A 13 41.34 -19.66 6.16
CA LEU A 13 41.82 -18.32 6.45
C LEU A 13 40.67 -17.38 6.81
N GLY A 14 39.55 -17.46 6.09
CA GLY A 14 38.32 -16.74 6.41
C GLY A 14 37.84 -17.07 7.82
N ASP A 15 37.83 -18.36 8.20
CA ASP A 15 37.44 -18.82 9.54
C ASP A 15 38.34 -18.27 10.64
N ALA A 16 39.66 -18.25 10.39
CA ALA A 16 40.61 -17.64 11.31
C ALA A 16 40.35 -16.13 11.47
N LEU A 17 40.11 -15.41 10.38
CA LEU A 17 39.82 -13.97 10.40
C LEU A 17 38.49 -13.65 11.09
N THR A 18 37.46 -14.49 10.89
CA THR A 18 36.17 -14.42 11.57
C THR A 18 36.33 -14.59 13.08
N LYS A 19 37.13 -15.56 13.54
CA LYS A 19 37.44 -15.74 14.97
C LYS A 19 38.18 -14.53 15.56
N LEU A 20 38.98 -13.84 14.74
CA LEU A 20 39.65 -12.59 15.10
C LEU A 20 38.76 -11.35 14.92
N GLN A 21 37.49 -11.52 14.53
CA GLN A 21 36.52 -10.45 14.25
C GLN A 21 37.01 -9.44 13.18
N GLN A 22 37.90 -9.86 12.28
CA GLN A 22 38.37 -9.06 11.15
C GLN A 22 37.43 -9.23 9.96
N TRP A 23 36.19 -8.76 10.12
CA TRP A 23 35.08 -9.04 9.20
C TRP A 23 35.34 -8.59 7.76
N ASP A 24 35.91 -7.40 7.54
CA ASP A 24 36.22 -6.90 6.19
C ASP A 24 37.20 -7.79 5.43
N ARG A 25 38.22 -8.32 6.14
CA ARG A 25 39.20 -9.24 5.56
C ARG A 25 38.61 -10.62 5.35
N ALA A 26 37.79 -11.09 6.29
CA ALA A 26 37.07 -12.35 6.15
C ALA A 26 36.17 -12.34 4.90
N VAL A 27 35.46 -11.23 4.64
CA VAL A 27 34.64 -11.07 3.42
C VAL A 27 35.49 -11.21 2.15
N LEU A 28 36.65 -10.58 2.08
CA LEU A 28 37.54 -10.66 0.91
C LEU A 28 37.98 -12.11 0.66
N VAL A 29 38.37 -12.80 1.72
CA VAL A 29 38.92 -14.15 1.66
C VAL A 29 37.84 -15.20 1.37
N TYR A 30 36.66 -15.10 2.00
CA TYR A 30 35.55 -15.99 1.67
C TYR A 30 35.01 -15.75 0.25
N ARG A 31 35.05 -14.50 -0.24
CA ARG A 31 34.71 -14.22 -1.65
C ARG A 31 35.63 -14.98 -2.58
N ARG A 32 36.93 -14.97 -2.30
CA ARG A 32 37.89 -15.76 -3.08
C ARG A 32 37.61 -17.26 -3.01
N ALA A 33 37.22 -17.77 -1.83
CA ALA A 33 36.85 -19.17 -1.67
C ALA A 33 35.64 -19.57 -2.53
N VAL A 34 34.57 -18.73 -2.58
CA VAL A 34 33.38 -19.02 -3.40
C VAL A 34 33.59 -18.77 -4.90
N GLU A 35 34.56 -17.95 -5.28
CA GLU A 35 34.98 -17.80 -6.69
C GLU A 35 35.69 -19.05 -7.22
N ILE A 36 36.47 -19.72 -6.35
CA ILE A 36 37.23 -20.93 -6.69
C ILE A 36 36.31 -22.17 -6.66
N ASP A 37 35.51 -22.32 -5.59
CA ASP A 37 34.52 -23.38 -5.47
C ASP A 37 33.14 -22.78 -5.15
N PRO A 38 32.31 -22.53 -6.19
CA PRO A 38 30.99 -21.95 -6.02
C PRO A 38 29.99 -22.92 -5.40
N ASP A 39 30.27 -24.23 -5.36
CA ASP A 39 29.34 -25.24 -4.86
C ASP A 39 29.56 -25.52 -3.36
N PHE A 40 30.61 -24.94 -2.77
CA PHE A 40 30.90 -25.14 -1.35
C PHE A 40 30.04 -24.25 -0.44
N PHE A 41 28.98 -24.85 0.08
CA PHE A 41 28.00 -24.25 1.00
C PHE A 41 28.61 -23.39 2.12
N TRP A 42 29.62 -23.89 2.86
CA TRP A 42 30.11 -23.21 4.07
C TRP A 42 30.81 -21.89 3.78
N SER A 43 31.44 -21.74 2.60
CA SER A 43 32.04 -20.48 2.21
C SER A 43 30.98 -19.40 1.96
N TRP A 44 29.85 -19.75 1.34
CA TRP A 44 28.71 -18.84 1.21
C TRP A 44 28.09 -18.51 2.57
N HIS A 45 27.85 -19.51 3.41
CA HIS A 45 27.31 -19.29 4.76
C HIS A 45 28.18 -18.31 5.57
N ASN A 46 29.48 -18.55 5.64
CA ASN A 46 30.39 -17.74 6.47
C ASN A 46 30.62 -16.35 5.86
N LEU A 47 30.59 -16.22 4.53
CA LEU A 47 30.58 -14.92 3.85
C LEU A 47 29.34 -14.10 4.25
N GLY A 48 28.17 -14.73 4.30
CA GLY A 48 26.92 -14.09 4.72
C GLY A 48 27.01 -13.59 6.17
N ASP A 49 27.60 -14.38 7.06
CA ASP A 49 27.84 -14.00 8.45
C ASP A 49 28.75 -12.77 8.56
N ALA A 50 29.88 -12.77 7.84
CA ALA A 50 30.81 -11.66 7.85
C ALA A 50 30.17 -10.37 7.29
N LEU A 51 29.37 -10.46 6.22
CA LEU A 51 28.63 -9.32 5.66
C LEU A 51 27.55 -8.79 6.60
N THR A 52 26.87 -9.70 7.33
CA THR A 52 25.88 -9.35 8.35
C THR A 52 26.52 -8.54 9.48
N LYS A 53 27.73 -8.92 9.91
CA LYS A 53 28.50 -8.17 10.94
C LYS A 53 28.91 -6.78 10.47
N LEU A 54 29.14 -6.61 9.18
CA LEU A 54 29.43 -5.32 8.55
C LEU A 54 28.16 -4.53 8.18
N GLN A 55 26.97 -5.03 8.52
CA GLN A 55 25.68 -4.41 8.16
C GLN A 55 25.48 -4.20 6.65
N GLN A 56 26.19 -4.99 5.83
CA GLN A 56 26.03 -4.98 4.37
C GLN A 56 24.84 -5.88 4.00
N TRP A 57 23.64 -5.48 4.40
CA TRP A 57 22.42 -6.30 4.40
C TRP A 57 22.08 -6.89 3.04
N ASP A 58 22.17 -6.09 1.97
CA ASP A 58 21.81 -6.53 0.62
C ASP A 58 22.74 -7.63 0.11
N ARG A 59 24.05 -7.47 0.36
CA ARG A 59 25.05 -8.47 0.00
C ARG A 59 24.92 -9.72 0.86
N ALA A 60 24.61 -9.58 2.15
CA ALA A 60 24.36 -10.70 3.04
C ALA A 60 23.14 -11.52 2.58
N ILE A 61 22.03 -10.87 2.22
CA ILE A 61 20.82 -11.54 1.71
C ILE A 61 21.15 -12.33 0.44
N ALA A 62 21.85 -11.70 -0.51
CA ALA A 62 22.25 -12.37 -1.74
C ALA A 62 23.07 -13.64 -1.47
N VAL A 63 24.12 -13.53 -0.64
CA VAL A 63 25.01 -14.64 -0.31
C VAL A 63 24.30 -15.76 0.47
N TYR A 64 23.40 -15.43 1.39
CA TYR A 64 22.61 -16.45 2.09
C TYR A 64 21.62 -17.17 1.17
N LEU A 65 21.02 -16.47 0.21
CA LEU A 65 20.18 -17.11 -0.79
C LEU A 65 20.98 -18.12 -1.63
N GLN A 66 22.22 -17.78 -2.02
CA GLN A 66 23.11 -18.75 -2.70
C GLN A 66 23.42 -19.96 -1.83
N ALA A 67 23.76 -19.76 -0.55
CA ALA A 67 23.99 -20.87 0.38
C ALA A 67 22.78 -21.82 0.47
N ILE A 68 21.57 -21.26 0.56
CA ILE A 68 20.33 -22.07 0.64
C ILE A 68 20.06 -22.82 -0.67
N MET A 69 20.36 -22.21 -1.83
CA MET A 69 20.22 -22.87 -3.14
C MET A 69 21.16 -24.08 -3.28
N LEU A 70 22.35 -24.03 -2.67
CA LEU A 70 23.30 -25.15 -2.66
C LEU A 70 22.91 -26.24 -1.69
N GLN A 71 22.43 -25.87 -0.50
CA GLN A 71 22.00 -26.83 0.52
C GLN A 71 20.71 -26.36 1.21
N SER A 72 19.59 -26.94 0.78
CA SER A 72 18.24 -26.52 1.17
C SER A 72 17.80 -26.96 2.57
N ASP A 73 18.55 -27.85 3.24
CA ASP A 73 18.21 -28.47 4.53
C ASP A 73 18.80 -27.75 5.75
N ARG A 74 19.27 -26.51 5.59
CA ARG A 74 20.02 -25.80 6.63
C ARG A 74 19.17 -24.74 7.34
N GLN A 75 18.43 -25.18 8.37
CA GLN A 75 17.62 -24.35 9.27
C GLN A 75 18.33 -23.07 9.76
N VAL A 76 19.62 -23.20 10.09
CA VAL A 76 20.44 -22.08 10.60
C VAL A 76 20.54 -20.92 9.59
N VAL A 77 20.60 -21.22 8.29
CA VAL A 77 20.72 -20.18 7.25
C VAL A 77 19.39 -19.47 7.03
N TYR A 78 18.26 -20.18 7.13
CA TYR A 78 16.93 -19.58 7.09
C TYR A 78 16.73 -18.58 8.23
N GLN A 79 17.15 -18.91 9.45
CA GLN A 79 17.09 -18.00 10.59
C GLN A 79 17.96 -16.75 10.36
N LYS A 80 19.20 -16.93 9.89
CA LYS A 80 20.10 -15.82 9.56
C LYS A 80 19.49 -14.90 8.50
N LEU A 81 18.98 -15.48 7.42
CA LEU A 81 18.30 -14.75 6.35
C LEU A 81 17.10 -13.96 6.88
N GLY A 82 16.26 -14.59 7.71
CA GLY A 82 15.13 -13.94 8.39
C GLY A 82 15.54 -12.72 9.22
N THR A 83 16.60 -12.87 10.03
CA THR A 83 17.13 -11.76 10.83
C THR A 83 17.68 -10.62 9.98
N VAL A 84 18.38 -10.91 8.88
CA VAL A 84 18.95 -9.90 8.00
C VAL A 84 17.86 -9.11 7.28
N PHE A 85 16.82 -9.78 6.77
CA PHE A 85 15.68 -9.09 6.16
C PHE A 85 15.02 -8.12 7.15
N LYS A 86 14.84 -8.54 8.41
CA LYS A 86 14.29 -7.68 9.47
C LYS A 86 15.20 -6.50 9.81
N GLN A 87 16.52 -6.69 9.81
CA GLN A 87 17.50 -5.64 10.12
C GLN A 87 17.68 -4.64 8.97
N ARG A 88 17.47 -5.05 7.72
CA ARG A 88 17.56 -4.17 6.56
C ARG A 88 16.56 -3.01 6.63
N GLY A 89 15.35 -3.24 7.13
CA GLY A 89 14.35 -2.18 7.32
C GLY A 89 12.90 -2.61 7.14
N SER A 90 12.04 -1.64 6.79
CA SER A 90 10.61 -1.87 6.59
C SER A 90 10.34 -2.86 5.47
N LEU A 91 9.35 -3.75 5.70
CA LEU A 91 8.90 -4.73 4.70
C LEU A 91 8.53 -4.06 3.37
N LYS A 92 7.87 -2.91 3.43
CA LYS A 92 7.44 -2.14 2.25
C LYS A 92 8.62 -1.65 1.42
N ASP A 93 9.66 -1.16 2.10
CA ASP A 93 10.87 -0.66 1.42
C ASP A 93 11.67 -1.81 0.84
N SER A 94 11.86 -2.90 1.58
CA SER A 94 12.50 -4.12 1.09
C SER A 94 11.83 -4.64 -0.19
N ILE A 95 10.49 -4.77 -0.21
CA ILE A 95 9.75 -5.22 -1.40
C ILE A 95 9.96 -4.27 -2.58
N ARG A 96 9.84 -2.95 -2.36
CA ARG A 96 10.03 -1.95 -3.41
C ARG A 96 11.42 -2.04 -4.03
N ASP A 97 12.45 -2.10 -3.20
CA ASP A 97 13.83 -2.12 -3.64
C ASP A 97 14.16 -3.41 -4.39
N TYR A 98 13.68 -4.57 -3.91
CA TYR A 98 13.88 -5.85 -4.60
C TYR A 98 13.14 -5.93 -5.93
N ARG A 99 11.94 -5.35 -6.02
CA ARG A 99 11.22 -5.20 -7.29
C ARG A 99 12.05 -4.39 -8.29
N GLN A 100 12.58 -3.24 -7.87
CA GLN A 100 13.44 -2.41 -8.73
C GLN A 100 14.69 -3.16 -9.19
N LEU A 101 15.29 -3.95 -8.29
CA LEU A 101 16.50 -4.70 -8.58
C LEU A 101 16.28 -5.87 -9.54
N ILE A 102 15.13 -6.57 -9.46
CA ILE A 102 14.74 -7.59 -10.43
C ILE A 102 14.47 -6.97 -11.82
N GLN A 103 13.94 -5.74 -11.84
CA GLN A 103 13.63 -5.01 -13.06
C GLN A 103 14.87 -4.38 -13.72
N SER A 104 15.90 -4.00 -12.96
CA SER A 104 17.08 -3.29 -13.47
C SER A 104 18.02 -4.16 -14.32
N GLY A 105 17.86 -5.48 -14.30
CA GLY A 105 18.57 -6.40 -15.21
C GLY A 105 20.09 -6.46 -15.02
N ASP A 106 20.58 -6.08 -13.84
CA ASP A 106 22.01 -6.03 -13.54
C ASP A 106 22.69 -7.40 -13.71
N ARG A 107 23.82 -7.43 -14.42
CA ARG A 107 24.42 -8.67 -14.97
C ARG A 107 25.20 -9.48 -13.94
N ASP A 108 25.72 -8.83 -12.90
CA ASP A 108 26.65 -9.46 -11.94
C ASP A 108 26.01 -9.79 -10.59
N ASN A 109 24.68 -9.71 -10.51
CA ASN A 109 23.96 -9.84 -9.26
C ASN A 109 23.34 -11.23 -9.13
N ILE A 110 23.52 -11.84 -7.95
CA ILE A 110 22.98 -13.16 -7.54
C ILE A 110 21.48 -13.34 -7.88
N TYR A 111 20.73 -12.24 -7.97
CA TYR A 111 19.32 -12.22 -8.36
C TYR A 111 19.06 -12.63 -9.82
N ARG A 112 20.08 -12.75 -10.67
CA ARG A 112 19.96 -13.33 -12.01
C ARG A 112 19.63 -14.83 -11.95
N ASN A 113 20.32 -15.58 -11.08
CA ASN A 113 20.02 -17.01 -10.86
C ASN A 113 18.65 -17.20 -10.21
N LEU A 114 18.19 -16.21 -9.44
CA LEU A 114 16.85 -16.18 -8.86
C LEU A 114 15.77 -15.89 -9.92
N LYS A 115 16.05 -15.01 -10.89
CA LYS A 115 15.16 -14.72 -12.02
C LYS A 115 14.89 -15.93 -12.92
N THR A 116 15.84 -16.86 -13.01
CA THR A 116 15.69 -18.07 -13.83
C THR A 116 15.02 -19.24 -13.11
N ASN A 117 14.87 -19.17 -11.77
CA ASN A 117 14.41 -20.29 -10.95
C ASN A 117 13.33 -19.86 -9.92
N PRO A 118 12.11 -19.51 -10.37
CA PRO A 118 11.02 -19.10 -9.48
C PRO A 118 10.62 -20.22 -8.49
N GLU A 119 10.68 -21.50 -8.89
CA GLU A 119 10.36 -22.64 -8.01
C GLU A 119 11.25 -22.69 -6.77
N THR A 120 12.55 -22.42 -6.95
CA THR A 120 13.50 -22.43 -5.84
C THR A 120 13.22 -21.31 -4.86
N LEU A 121 12.87 -20.10 -5.35
CA LEU A 121 12.43 -19.00 -4.49
C LEU A 121 11.18 -19.35 -3.69
N LEU A 122 10.23 -20.06 -4.30
CA LEU A 122 9.02 -20.52 -3.63
C LEU A 122 9.31 -21.54 -2.54
N ALA A 123 10.13 -22.56 -2.85
CA ALA A 123 10.54 -23.55 -1.85
C ALA A 123 11.25 -22.90 -0.64
N ILE A 124 12.10 -21.89 -0.89
CA ILE A 124 12.76 -21.12 0.17
C ILE A 124 11.74 -20.30 0.96
N ALA A 125 10.78 -19.66 0.28
CA ALA A 125 9.73 -18.89 0.94
C ALA A 125 8.83 -19.79 1.82
N GLU A 126 8.48 -20.99 1.35
CA GLU A 126 7.75 -22.00 2.12
C GLU A 126 8.53 -22.45 3.35
N ALA A 127 9.80 -22.79 3.19
CA ALA A 127 10.67 -23.18 4.30
C ALA A 127 10.79 -22.08 5.35
N LEU A 128 10.99 -20.81 4.94
CA LEU A 128 11.05 -19.68 5.85
C LEU A 128 9.75 -19.47 6.63
N VAL A 129 8.61 -19.69 5.99
CA VAL A 129 7.31 -19.60 6.66
C VAL A 129 7.15 -20.71 7.70
N ILE A 130 7.55 -21.94 7.39
CA ILE A 130 7.54 -23.07 8.33
C ILE A 130 8.43 -22.74 9.54
N GLU A 131 9.56 -22.08 9.31
CA GLU A 131 10.50 -21.61 10.34
C GLU A 131 10.06 -20.32 11.06
N HIS A 132 8.80 -19.90 10.88
CA HIS A 132 8.21 -18.68 11.45
C HIS A 132 8.92 -17.37 11.05
N GLN A 133 9.77 -17.38 10.01
CA GLN A 133 10.42 -16.21 9.42
C GLN A 133 9.50 -15.52 8.40
N THR A 134 8.29 -15.17 8.83
CA THR A 134 7.19 -14.67 7.97
C THR A 134 7.56 -13.44 7.16
N HIS A 135 8.31 -12.50 7.76
CA HIS A 135 8.78 -11.29 7.08
C HIS A 135 9.65 -11.61 5.85
N ALA A 136 10.62 -12.51 6.00
CA ALA A 136 11.48 -12.92 4.90
C ALA A 136 10.72 -13.75 3.86
N GLY A 137 9.83 -14.65 4.31
CA GLY A 137 8.97 -15.43 3.42
C GLY A 137 8.12 -14.53 2.51
N ILE A 138 7.50 -13.48 3.05
CA ILE A 138 6.70 -12.52 2.27
C ILE A 138 7.53 -11.84 1.19
N VAL A 139 8.73 -11.35 1.52
CA VAL A 139 9.61 -10.71 0.53
C VAL A 139 9.92 -11.67 -0.62
N LEU A 140 10.26 -12.93 -0.32
CA LEU A 140 10.59 -13.92 -1.34
C LEU A 140 9.39 -14.35 -2.20
N TYR A 141 8.18 -14.46 -1.63
CA TYR A 141 6.97 -14.69 -2.42
C TYR A 141 6.68 -13.54 -3.39
N TYR A 142 6.86 -12.28 -2.96
CA TYR A 142 6.75 -11.14 -3.86
C TYR A 142 7.81 -11.17 -4.97
N MET A 143 9.05 -11.52 -4.64
CA MET A 143 10.11 -11.71 -5.64
C MET A 143 9.73 -12.79 -6.67
N ALA A 144 9.17 -13.92 -6.22
CA ALA A 144 8.73 -15.00 -7.10
C ALA A 144 7.57 -14.58 -8.02
N LEU A 145 6.60 -13.80 -7.53
CA LEU A 145 5.48 -13.30 -8.34
C LEU A 145 5.90 -12.29 -9.43
N GLU A 146 6.90 -11.46 -9.15
CA GLU A 146 7.46 -10.53 -10.14
C GLU A 146 8.15 -11.29 -11.30
N ILE A 147 8.63 -12.51 -11.03
CA ILE A 147 9.26 -13.38 -12.04
C ILE A 147 8.19 -14.21 -12.77
N GLN A 148 7.22 -14.77 -12.03
CA GLN A 148 6.13 -15.58 -12.57
C GLN A 148 4.78 -15.08 -12.03
N SER A 149 4.10 -14.27 -12.84
CA SER A 149 2.85 -13.61 -12.45
C SER A 149 1.61 -14.51 -12.46
N ASP A 150 1.69 -15.70 -13.07
CA ASP A 150 0.54 -16.59 -13.33
C ASP A 150 0.43 -17.75 -12.33
N ARG A 151 0.34 -17.41 -11.03
CA ARG A 151 0.20 -18.41 -9.96
C ARG A 151 -0.73 -17.92 -8.84
N PRO A 152 -2.04 -18.18 -8.98
CA PRO A 152 -3.04 -17.75 -7.98
C PRO A 152 -2.80 -18.39 -6.60
N ALA A 153 -2.20 -19.58 -6.53
CA ALA A 153 -1.83 -20.22 -5.26
C ALA A 153 -0.88 -19.38 -4.40
N ILE A 154 0.07 -18.66 -5.02
CA ILE A 154 1.00 -17.78 -4.30
C ILE A 154 0.28 -16.53 -3.78
N LEU A 155 -0.65 -15.97 -4.58
CA LEU A 155 -1.46 -14.83 -4.16
C LEU A 155 -2.35 -15.19 -2.96
N VAL A 156 -2.94 -16.39 -2.95
CA VAL A 156 -3.68 -16.93 -1.80
C VAL A 156 -2.74 -17.09 -0.60
N LYS A 157 -1.55 -17.66 -0.80
CA LYS A 157 -0.58 -17.85 0.29
C LYS A 157 -0.06 -16.53 0.87
N LEU A 158 0.21 -15.54 0.02
CA LEU A 158 0.57 -14.19 0.43
C LEU A 158 -0.58 -13.50 1.14
N ALA A 159 -1.82 -13.67 0.67
CA ALA A 159 -2.99 -13.17 1.35
C ALA A 159 -3.11 -13.80 2.75
N GLU A 160 -2.93 -15.11 2.89
CA GLU A 160 -2.88 -15.81 4.18
C GLU A 160 -1.75 -15.28 5.07
N LEU A 161 -0.54 -15.10 4.55
CA LEU A 161 0.64 -14.68 5.32
C LEU A 161 0.58 -13.21 5.73
N LEU A 162 0.12 -12.34 4.84
CA LEU A 162 -0.14 -10.93 5.16
C LEU A 162 -1.33 -10.82 6.10
N GLN A 163 -2.32 -11.71 5.97
CA GLN A 163 -3.43 -11.84 6.92
C GLN A 163 -2.95 -12.37 8.26
N GLN A 164 -1.98 -13.29 8.32
CA GLN A 164 -1.33 -13.86 9.52
C GLN A 164 -0.36 -12.87 10.18
N GLN A 165 0.32 -12.04 9.39
CA GLN A 165 1.18 -10.96 9.89
C GLN A 165 0.33 -9.78 10.39
N ASN A 166 -0.78 -9.50 9.71
CA ASN A 166 -1.90 -8.75 10.30
C ASN A 166 -2.53 -9.53 11.47
N GLN A 167 -2.44 -10.86 11.54
CA GLN A 167 -3.07 -11.67 12.60
C GLN A 167 -2.33 -11.55 13.93
N LEU A 168 -1.01 -11.32 13.94
CA LEU A 168 -0.30 -10.93 15.18
C LEU A 168 -0.71 -9.53 15.67
N GLN A 169 -1.17 -8.66 14.76
CA GLN A 169 -1.90 -7.42 15.07
C GLN A 169 -3.40 -7.68 15.30
N LYS A 170 -3.97 -8.81 14.86
CA LYS A 170 -5.35 -9.23 15.08
C LYS A 170 -5.54 -10.16 16.27
N ASP A 171 -4.53 -10.62 17.00
CA ASP A 171 -4.74 -11.13 18.37
C ASP A 171 -5.16 -9.98 19.31
N ILE A 172 -4.87 -8.74 18.90
CA ILE A 172 -5.46 -7.51 19.45
C ILE A 172 -6.83 -7.20 18.80
N ALA A 173 -7.08 -7.69 17.58
CA ALA A 173 -8.31 -7.50 16.80
C ALA A 173 -9.24 -8.73 16.73
N SER A 174 -9.10 -9.73 17.61
CA SER A 174 -10.09 -10.81 17.76
C SER A 174 -11.44 -10.24 18.24
N ASN A 175 -11.45 -8.97 18.67
CA ASN A 175 -12.61 -8.12 18.88
C ASN A 175 -13.29 -7.62 17.58
N GLN A 176 -12.71 -7.81 16.39
CA GLN A 176 -13.21 -7.25 15.12
C GLN A 176 -13.89 -8.27 14.19
N SER A 177 -13.79 -9.58 14.44
CA SER A 177 -14.49 -10.60 13.63
C SER A 177 -16.00 -10.61 13.86
N THR A 178 -16.49 -10.07 14.97
CA THR A 178 -17.91 -9.72 15.19
C THR A 178 -18.41 -8.66 14.20
N LEU A 179 -17.52 -7.86 13.62
CA LEU A 179 -17.85 -6.73 12.74
C LEU A 179 -17.99 -7.13 11.26
N GLN A 180 -17.44 -8.28 10.84
CA GLN A 180 -17.41 -8.66 9.43
C GLN A 180 -18.70 -9.35 8.96
N SER A 181 -19.42 -10.00 9.87
CA SER A 181 -20.81 -10.43 9.63
C SER A 181 -21.76 -9.23 9.51
N GLU A 182 -21.50 -8.12 10.20
CA GLU A 182 -22.24 -6.87 10.00
C GLU A 182 -21.90 -6.19 8.66
N LEU A 183 -20.68 -6.32 8.13
CA LEU A 183 -20.23 -5.63 6.92
C LEU A 183 -20.87 -6.12 5.61
N LEU A 184 -21.23 -7.39 5.52
CA LEU A 184 -22.04 -7.92 4.40
C LEU A 184 -23.48 -7.43 4.46
N THR A 185 -24.00 -7.13 5.66
CA THR A 185 -25.22 -6.33 5.83
C THR A 185 -24.98 -4.86 5.46
N ARG A 186 -23.74 -4.34 5.65
CA ARG A 186 -23.41 -2.93 5.38
C ARG A 186 -23.21 -2.53 3.92
N GLN A 187 -22.86 -3.43 3.00
CA GLN A 187 -22.78 -3.05 1.58
C GLN A 187 -24.15 -2.72 0.96
N GLN A 188 -25.23 -3.27 1.51
CA GLN A 188 -26.60 -2.78 1.26
C GLN A 188 -26.94 -1.52 2.09
N SER A 189 -26.18 -1.19 3.13
CA SER A 189 -26.34 0.00 3.99
C SER A 189 -25.58 1.26 3.52
N ASN A 190 -24.71 1.17 2.50
CA ASN A 190 -23.97 2.34 1.98
C ASN A 190 -24.79 3.21 1.03
N ILE A 191 -25.98 2.77 0.63
CA ILE A 191 -26.97 3.59 -0.08
C ILE A 191 -27.64 4.48 0.96
N ILE A 192 -27.31 5.78 0.93
CA ILE A 192 -27.90 6.78 1.83
C ILE A 192 -29.34 7.08 1.39
N ALA A 193 -29.53 7.20 0.08
CA ALA A 193 -30.81 7.53 -0.51
C ALA A 193 -30.88 7.07 -1.96
N GLN A 194 -32.06 6.56 -2.34
CA GLN A 194 -32.42 6.21 -3.70
C GLN A 194 -33.72 6.93 -4.03
N ALA A 195 -33.74 7.70 -5.12
CA ALA A 195 -34.92 8.49 -5.49
C ALA A 195 -35.12 8.50 -7.01
N LYS A 196 -36.38 8.40 -7.44
CA LYS A 196 -36.81 8.64 -8.82
C LYS A 196 -37.47 10.02 -8.90
N PRO A 197 -36.78 11.05 -9.40
CA PRO A 197 -37.34 12.40 -9.45
C PRO A 197 -38.42 12.49 -10.53
N ASP A 198 -39.60 13.03 -10.21
CA ASP A 198 -40.73 13.13 -11.16
C ASP A 198 -40.39 13.83 -12.48
N ASN A 199 -39.42 14.75 -12.46
CA ASN A 199 -39.04 15.61 -13.58
C ASN A 199 -37.68 15.26 -14.22
N ILE A 200 -37.04 14.14 -13.85
CA ILE A 200 -35.82 13.65 -14.52
C ILE A 200 -35.97 12.14 -14.72
N PRO A 201 -35.91 11.65 -15.97
CA PRO A 201 -35.99 10.22 -16.21
C PRO A 201 -34.74 9.52 -15.65
N GLY A 202 -34.95 8.40 -14.97
CA GLY A 202 -33.88 7.64 -14.30
C GLY A 202 -33.93 7.76 -12.78
N GLU A 203 -32.91 7.21 -12.14
CA GLU A 203 -32.80 7.10 -10.68
C GLU A 203 -31.56 7.83 -10.18
N ILE A 204 -31.66 8.43 -8.99
CA ILE A 204 -30.54 9.05 -8.31
C ILE A 204 -30.19 8.21 -7.09
N ILE A 205 -28.93 7.79 -7.01
CA ILE A 205 -28.37 7.03 -5.88
C ILE A 205 -27.30 7.88 -5.19
N VAL A 206 -27.37 8.01 -3.88
CA VAL A 206 -26.37 8.71 -3.06
C VAL A 206 -25.65 7.69 -2.18
N GLN A 207 -24.31 7.68 -2.21
CA GLN A 207 -23.49 6.68 -1.55
C GLN A 207 -22.27 7.27 -0.84
N HIS A 208 -21.88 6.63 0.27
CA HIS A 208 -20.62 6.89 0.97
C HIS A 208 -19.46 6.11 0.35
N ASN A 209 -18.32 6.77 0.15
CA ASN A 209 -17.01 6.18 -0.18
C ASN A 209 -17.05 5.12 -1.29
N CYS A 210 -17.87 5.34 -2.33
CA CYS A 210 -18.00 4.42 -3.45
C CYS A 210 -16.87 4.60 -4.49
N SER A 211 -16.67 3.61 -5.36
CA SER A 211 -15.60 3.67 -6.37
C SER A 211 -15.89 4.76 -7.42
N ILE A 212 -15.02 5.77 -7.52
CA ILE A 212 -15.11 6.86 -8.51
C ILE A 212 -13.78 6.96 -9.26
N SER A 213 -13.83 7.06 -10.59
CA SER A 213 -12.63 7.30 -11.40
C SER A 213 -12.24 8.81 -11.41
N PRO A 214 -10.94 9.16 -11.47
CA PRO A 214 -10.50 10.55 -11.57
C PRO A 214 -11.10 11.30 -12.77
N GLU A 215 -11.32 10.61 -13.89
CA GLU A 215 -11.94 11.15 -15.10
C GLU A 215 -13.41 11.51 -14.86
N GLN A 216 -14.19 10.61 -14.24
CA GLN A 216 -15.59 10.88 -13.92
C GLN A 216 -15.75 12.10 -13.01
N LEU A 217 -14.82 12.25 -12.06
CA LEU A 217 -14.83 13.37 -11.14
C LEU A 217 -14.45 14.70 -11.82
N GLU A 218 -13.45 14.70 -12.69
CA GLU A 218 -13.07 15.88 -13.49
C GLU A 218 -14.13 16.27 -14.52
N ASP A 219 -14.82 15.29 -15.11
CA ASP A 219 -15.98 15.55 -15.95
C ASP A 219 -17.07 16.28 -15.15
N LEU A 220 -17.38 15.84 -13.93
CA LEU A 220 -18.31 16.54 -13.04
C LEU A 220 -17.84 17.96 -12.70
N PHE A 221 -16.57 18.16 -12.34
CA PHE A 221 -16.02 19.49 -12.04
C PHE A 221 -16.13 20.45 -13.23
N SER A 222 -15.89 19.95 -14.45
CA SER A 222 -16.02 20.76 -15.66
C SER A 222 -17.45 21.26 -15.89
N THR A 223 -18.47 20.53 -15.44
CA THR A 223 -19.89 20.94 -15.59
C THR A 223 -20.24 22.20 -14.81
N VAL A 224 -19.48 22.53 -13.75
CA VAL A 224 -19.68 23.75 -12.94
C VAL A 224 -18.66 24.85 -13.27
N GLY A 225 -17.90 24.67 -14.36
CA GLY A 225 -16.93 25.66 -14.85
C GLY A 225 -15.58 25.66 -14.13
N TRP A 226 -15.25 24.61 -13.38
CA TRP A 226 -13.93 24.50 -12.76
C TRP A 226 -12.87 24.10 -13.79
N SER A 227 -11.67 24.66 -13.65
CA SER A 227 -10.54 24.31 -14.50
C SER A 227 -10.14 22.86 -14.27
N ARG A 228 -9.90 22.11 -15.36
CA ARG A 228 -9.45 20.73 -15.26
C ARG A 228 -8.11 20.64 -14.53
N ARG A 229 -8.01 19.69 -13.61
CA ARG A 229 -6.80 19.37 -12.85
C ARG A 229 -6.11 18.13 -13.43
N PRO A 230 -4.79 17.97 -13.20
CA PRO A 230 -4.10 16.73 -13.56
C PRO A 230 -4.69 15.51 -12.85
N LEU A 231 -5.02 14.44 -13.59
CA LEU A 231 -5.71 13.25 -13.08
C LEU A 231 -4.98 12.58 -11.91
N ASP A 232 -3.64 12.57 -11.93
CA ASP A 232 -2.83 12.03 -10.82
C ASP A 232 -3.06 12.80 -9.51
N ARG A 233 -3.25 14.13 -9.58
CA ARG A 233 -3.55 14.94 -8.39
C ARG A 233 -4.97 14.71 -7.90
N VAL A 234 -5.91 14.47 -8.82
CA VAL A 234 -7.31 14.15 -8.50
C VAL A 234 -7.38 12.81 -7.79
N LYS A 235 -6.68 11.79 -8.30
CA LYS A 235 -6.55 10.49 -7.65
C LYS A 235 -5.96 10.63 -6.24
N GLN A 236 -4.83 11.33 -6.10
CA GLN A 236 -4.24 11.59 -4.79
C GLN A 236 -5.20 12.33 -3.84
N SER A 237 -6.07 13.21 -4.35
CA SER A 237 -7.06 13.91 -3.53
C SER A 237 -8.17 12.99 -3.01
N LEU A 238 -8.59 12.00 -3.81
CA LEU A 238 -9.53 10.97 -3.39
C LEU A 238 -8.89 10.06 -2.33
N ASP A 239 -7.68 9.56 -2.61
CA ASP A 239 -6.95 8.64 -1.73
C ASP A 239 -6.65 9.25 -0.35
N ARG A 240 -6.47 10.58 -0.28
CA ARG A 240 -6.15 11.31 0.95
C ARG A 240 -7.36 11.93 1.64
N SER A 241 -8.57 11.74 1.12
CA SER A 241 -9.78 12.22 1.77
C SER A 241 -10.14 11.31 2.95
N PHE A 242 -10.58 11.91 4.05
CA PHE A 242 -11.11 11.17 5.20
C PHE A 242 -12.40 10.42 4.83
N GLY A 243 -13.23 11.04 3.99
CA GLY A 243 -14.43 10.45 3.43
C GLY A 243 -15.01 11.30 2.33
N TYR A 244 -15.86 10.71 1.51
CA TYR A 244 -16.60 11.43 0.48
C TYR A 244 -17.97 10.80 0.22
N VAL A 245 -18.86 11.61 -0.32
CA VAL A 245 -20.20 11.20 -0.74
C VAL A 245 -20.36 11.52 -2.22
N ALA A 246 -20.86 10.55 -2.95
CA ALA A 246 -21.12 10.65 -4.38
C ALA A 246 -22.62 10.50 -4.65
N ALA A 247 -23.11 11.23 -5.65
CA ALA A 247 -24.43 11.03 -6.20
C ALA A 247 -24.33 10.63 -7.68
N TRP A 248 -25.03 9.55 -8.01
CA TRP A 248 -25.05 8.94 -9.33
C TRP A 248 -26.44 9.08 -9.93
N HIS A 249 -26.51 9.38 -11.22
CA HIS A 249 -27.73 9.31 -12.02
C HIS A 249 -27.64 8.09 -12.93
N ILE A 250 -28.65 7.23 -12.83
CA ILE A 250 -28.77 6.00 -13.61
C ILE A 250 -29.96 6.16 -14.55
N TYR A 251 -29.69 6.17 -15.86
CA TYR A 251 -30.71 6.23 -16.89
C TYR A 251 -30.47 5.17 -17.97
N GLY A 252 -31.29 4.12 -17.94
CA GLY A 252 -31.03 2.92 -18.73
C GLY A 252 -29.73 2.26 -18.25
N GLU A 253 -28.80 2.02 -19.17
CA GLU A 253 -27.47 1.47 -18.87
C GLU A 253 -26.41 2.55 -18.57
N LYS A 254 -26.79 3.83 -18.67
CA LYS A 254 -25.85 4.94 -18.43
C LYS A 254 -25.84 5.32 -16.96
N GLU A 255 -24.66 5.27 -16.37
CA GLU A 255 -24.37 5.80 -15.04
C GLU A 255 -23.52 7.07 -15.18
N SER A 256 -23.91 8.12 -14.47
CA SER A 256 -23.21 9.40 -14.52
C SER A 256 -23.06 9.99 -13.13
N LEU A 257 -21.85 10.40 -12.78
CA LEU A 257 -21.59 11.12 -11.54
C LEU A 257 -22.17 12.53 -11.64
N ILE A 258 -23.12 12.86 -10.76
CA ILE A 258 -23.88 14.11 -10.80
C ILE A 258 -23.70 14.99 -9.56
N GLY A 259 -23.08 14.47 -8.50
CA GLY A 259 -22.79 15.23 -7.30
C GLY A 259 -21.68 14.60 -6.50
N PHE A 260 -20.93 15.45 -5.80
CA PHE A 260 -19.78 15.02 -5.02
C PHE A 260 -19.51 16.00 -3.87
N ALA A 261 -19.05 15.47 -2.75
CA ALA A 261 -18.44 16.22 -1.65
C ALA A 261 -17.41 15.35 -0.96
N ARG A 262 -16.31 15.94 -0.50
CA ARG A 262 -15.31 15.21 0.29
C ARG A 262 -14.90 15.97 1.54
N ALA A 263 -14.33 15.24 2.49
CA ALA A 263 -13.78 15.79 3.71
C ALA A 263 -12.31 15.40 3.84
N VAL A 264 -11.49 16.33 4.32
CA VAL A 264 -10.13 16.05 4.81
C VAL A 264 -10.13 16.29 6.32
N SER A 265 -9.49 15.42 7.07
CA SER A 265 -9.45 15.49 8.53
C SER A 265 -8.11 14.99 9.06
N ASP A 266 -7.76 15.43 10.26
CA ASP A 266 -6.70 14.82 11.08
C ASP A 266 -7.13 13.46 11.68
N GLY A 267 -8.41 13.11 11.54
CA GLY A 267 -9.02 11.88 12.05
C GLY A 267 -9.35 11.92 13.53
N VAL A 268 -9.20 13.07 14.20
CA VAL A 268 -9.32 13.16 15.67
C VAL A 268 -10.18 14.33 16.12
N PHE A 269 -9.97 15.54 15.60
CA PHE A 269 -10.63 16.74 16.13
C PHE A 269 -11.37 17.54 15.08
N HIS A 270 -10.77 17.71 13.90
CA HIS A 270 -11.22 18.68 12.92
C HIS A 270 -11.38 18.07 11.54
N ALA A 271 -12.44 18.46 10.84
CA ALA A 271 -12.62 18.16 9.43
C ALA A 271 -12.93 19.41 8.61
N THR A 272 -12.35 19.46 7.42
CA THR A 272 -12.65 20.46 6.40
C THR A 272 -13.39 19.80 5.25
N LEU A 273 -14.57 20.33 4.91
CA LEU A 273 -15.32 19.93 3.72
C LEU A 273 -14.79 20.66 2.48
N LEU A 274 -14.58 19.91 1.40
CA LEU A 274 -13.98 20.35 0.14
C LEU A 274 -14.74 19.78 -1.06
N ASP A 275 -14.51 20.38 -2.23
CA ASP A 275 -14.98 19.92 -3.53
C ASP A 275 -16.48 19.56 -3.54
N ILE A 276 -17.31 20.44 -2.97
CA ILE A 276 -18.77 20.26 -2.91
C ILE A 276 -19.41 20.83 -4.17
N LEU A 277 -20.05 19.97 -4.96
CA LEU A 277 -20.76 20.39 -6.15
C LEU A 277 -21.87 19.41 -6.56
N VAL A 278 -22.78 19.94 -7.36
CA VAL A 278 -23.83 19.19 -8.06
C VAL A 278 -23.89 19.71 -9.48
N ALA A 279 -23.99 18.81 -10.45
CA ALA A 279 -24.10 19.14 -11.86
C ALA A 279 -25.29 20.11 -12.09
N PRO A 280 -25.17 21.15 -12.94
CA PRO A 280 -26.15 22.23 -13.04
C PRO A 280 -27.61 21.78 -13.20
N ARG A 281 -27.84 20.73 -13.99
CA ARG A 281 -29.18 20.16 -14.23
C ARG A 281 -29.87 19.62 -12.96
N PHE A 282 -29.08 19.25 -11.96
CA PHE A 282 -29.52 18.64 -10.70
C PHE A 282 -29.46 19.61 -9.50
N GLN A 283 -29.05 20.87 -9.72
CA GLN A 283 -29.06 21.92 -8.70
C GLN A 283 -30.50 22.34 -8.34
N GLN A 284 -30.67 23.07 -7.22
CA GLN A 284 -31.97 23.52 -6.69
C GLN A 284 -32.98 22.41 -6.34
N ARG A 285 -32.52 21.16 -6.21
CA ARG A 285 -33.36 19.99 -5.86
C ARG A 285 -33.03 19.42 -4.49
N GLY A 286 -32.25 20.15 -3.69
CA GLY A 286 -31.77 19.73 -2.36
C GLY A 286 -30.71 18.63 -2.37
N LEU A 287 -30.24 18.17 -3.55
CA LEU A 287 -29.23 17.12 -3.65
C LEU A 287 -27.89 17.53 -3.01
N GLY A 288 -27.45 18.77 -3.21
CA GLY A 288 -26.23 19.29 -2.58
C GLY A 288 -26.32 19.25 -1.06
N LYS A 289 -27.46 19.71 -0.52
CA LYS A 289 -27.75 19.60 0.92
C LYS A 289 -27.72 18.15 1.42
N LYS A 290 -28.32 17.21 0.67
CA LYS A 290 -28.32 15.78 1.05
C LYS A 290 -26.91 15.19 1.10
N ILE A 291 -26.09 15.44 0.07
CA ILE A 291 -24.70 14.94 0.00
C ILE A 291 -23.88 15.48 1.17
N VAL A 292 -24.00 16.78 1.46
CA VAL A 292 -23.26 17.43 2.55
C VAL A 292 -23.72 16.93 3.92
N LEU A 293 -25.03 16.80 4.14
CA LEU A 293 -25.55 16.29 5.40
C LEU A 293 -25.11 14.84 5.64
N ALA A 294 -25.13 14.00 4.60
CA ALA A 294 -24.62 12.64 4.70
C ALA A 294 -23.12 12.64 5.08
N LEU A 295 -22.31 13.46 4.42
CA LEU A 295 -20.88 13.55 4.73
C LEU A 295 -20.63 14.05 6.16
N ILE A 296 -21.42 15.00 6.65
CA ILE A 296 -21.37 15.48 8.04
C ILE A 296 -21.74 14.35 9.00
N GLU A 297 -22.80 13.60 8.70
CA GLU A 297 -23.22 12.46 9.51
C GLU A 297 -22.10 11.40 9.61
N GLN A 298 -21.41 11.11 8.50
CA GLN A 298 -20.25 10.22 8.49
C GLN A 298 -19.10 10.73 9.38
N LEU A 299 -18.82 12.03 9.36
CA LEU A 299 -17.80 12.65 10.22
C LEU A 299 -18.19 12.58 11.70
N GLN A 300 -19.46 12.85 12.02
CA GLN A 300 -19.99 12.78 13.39
C GLN A 300 -19.99 11.36 13.94
N GLN A 301 -20.27 10.34 13.12
CA GLN A 301 -20.12 8.93 13.49
C GLN A 301 -18.67 8.59 13.86
N SER A 302 -17.70 9.32 13.31
CA SER A 302 -16.28 9.22 13.65
C SER A 302 -15.87 10.16 14.79
N GLN A 303 -16.84 10.71 15.54
CA GLN A 303 -16.67 11.66 16.65
C GLN A 303 -16.03 13.01 16.26
N ILE A 304 -15.95 13.34 14.98
CA ILE A 304 -15.47 14.63 14.50
C ILE A 304 -16.65 15.61 14.47
N ASN A 305 -16.67 16.54 15.42
CA ASN A 305 -17.74 17.53 15.56
C ASN A 305 -17.33 18.94 15.13
N ASP A 306 -16.03 19.24 15.09
CA ASP A 306 -15.52 20.50 14.56
C ASP A 306 -15.36 20.38 13.04
N ILE A 307 -16.39 20.85 12.32
CA ILE A 307 -16.48 20.73 10.86
C ILE A 307 -16.52 22.13 10.25
N THR A 308 -15.53 22.42 9.43
CA THR A 308 -15.43 23.69 8.70
C THR A 308 -15.75 23.47 7.22
N LEU A 309 -16.54 24.39 6.66
CA LEU A 309 -16.69 24.54 5.22
C LEU A 309 -16.01 25.83 4.78
N PHE A 310 -15.02 25.73 3.88
CA PHE A 310 -14.46 26.91 3.22
C PHE A 310 -15.32 27.31 2.03
N ALA A 311 -15.84 28.53 2.06
CA ALA A 311 -16.53 29.16 0.94
C ALA A 311 -15.94 30.56 0.72
N SER A 312 -15.53 30.86 -0.52
CA SER A 312 -15.15 32.24 -0.88
C SER A 312 -16.39 33.15 -0.80
N PRO A 313 -16.26 34.44 -0.44
CA PRO A 313 -17.38 35.38 -0.31
C PRO A 313 -18.26 35.49 -1.57
N HIS A 314 -17.70 35.26 -2.76
CA HIS A 314 -18.45 35.25 -4.03
C HIS A 314 -19.20 33.92 -4.31
N ILE A 315 -19.05 32.91 -3.44
CA ILE A 315 -19.66 31.56 -3.55
C ILE A 315 -20.94 31.44 -2.71
N VAL A 316 -21.29 32.45 -1.90
CA VAL A 316 -22.54 32.44 -1.11
C VAL A 316 -23.77 32.25 -2.03
N ASP A 317 -23.80 32.91 -3.18
CA ASP A 317 -24.85 32.73 -4.20
C ASP A 317 -24.86 31.33 -4.82
N PHE A 318 -23.69 30.69 -4.95
CA PHE A 318 -23.58 29.31 -5.42
C PHE A 318 -24.13 28.31 -4.39
N TYR A 319 -23.88 28.50 -3.10
CA TYR A 319 -24.47 27.66 -2.06
C TYR A 319 -25.97 27.89 -1.90
N HIS A 320 -26.46 29.12 -2.08
CA HIS A 320 -27.90 29.38 -2.23
C HIS A 320 -28.49 28.59 -3.41
N LYS A 321 -27.78 28.50 -4.54
CA LYS A 321 -28.18 27.67 -5.69
C LYS A 321 -28.18 26.16 -5.43
N LEU A 322 -27.42 25.70 -4.44
CA LEU A 322 -27.43 24.32 -3.95
C LEU A 322 -28.56 24.03 -2.93
N GLY A 323 -29.36 25.04 -2.57
CA GLY A 323 -30.50 24.91 -1.66
C GLY A 323 -30.19 25.19 -0.18
N PHE A 324 -29.05 25.82 0.13
CA PHE A 324 -28.75 26.30 1.48
C PHE A 324 -29.38 27.70 1.67
N VAL A 325 -30.35 27.83 2.56
CA VAL A 325 -31.04 29.11 2.85
C VAL A 325 -30.51 29.76 4.14
N SER A 326 -29.93 28.97 5.04
CA SER A 326 -29.32 29.41 6.30
C SER A 326 -28.15 28.49 6.69
N GLN A 327 -27.28 28.96 7.59
CA GLN A 327 -26.16 28.19 8.13
C GLN A 327 -26.68 26.90 8.79
N PRO A 328 -26.25 25.70 8.36
CA PRO A 328 -26.60 24.45 9.04
C PRO A 328 -26.11 24.48 10.50
N LYS A 329 -26.86 23.90 11.43
CA LYS A 329 -26.37 23.68 12.80
C LYS A 329 -25.06 22.87 12.72
N ASN A 330 -24.01 23.35 13.39
CA ASN A 330 -22.67 22.74 13.47
C ASN A 330 -21.77 22.90 12.22
N LEU A 331 -22.01 23.89 11.36
CA LEU A 331 -21.12 24.22 10.25
C LEU A 331 -20.60 25.65 10.37
N GLN A 332 -19.33 25.85 10.72
CA GLN A 332 -18.71 27.18 10.78
C GLN A 332 -18.35 27.66 9.37
N TRP A 333 -18.84 28.84 8.97
CA TRP A 333 -18.38 29.50 7.74
C TRP A 333 -17.13 30.31 8.06
N MET A 334 -16.01 30.00 7.40
CA MET A 334 -14.88 30.93 7.33
C MET A 334 -14.89 31.63 5.98
N LEU A 335 -15.36 32.89 5.98
CA LEU A 335 -15.30 33.78 4.82
C LEU A 335 -13.86 34.25 4.65
N TRP A 336 -13.17 33.76 3.62
CA TRP A 336 -11.86 34.29 3.26
C TRP A 336 -12.04 35.62 2.51
N GLY A 337 -11.80 36.75 3.19
CA GLY A 337 -11.63 38.04 2.53
C GLY A 337 -10.35 38.04 1.71
N GLY A 338 -10.46 37.75 0.41
CA GLY A 338 -9.37 37.98 -0.52
C GLY A 338 -9.09 39.48 -0.53
N GLY A 339 -7.91 39.89 -0.05
CA GLY A 339 -7.46 41.26 -0.20
C GLY A 339 -7.31 41.58 -1.68
N ASP A 340 -7.96 42.65 -2.13
CA ASP A 340 -7.68 43.29 -3.40
C ASP A 340 -6.16 43.50 -3.54
N ARG A 341 -5.57 42.83 -4.54
CA ARG A 341 -4.37 43.30 -5.24
C ARG A 341 -4.46 42.92 -6.71
#